data_AF-A0A963ECW3-F1
#
_entry.id   AF-A0A963ECW3-F1
#
_cell.length_a   1.000
_cell.length_b   1.000
_cell.length_c   1.000
_cell.angle_alpha   90.00
_cell.angle_beta   90.00
_cell.angle_gamma   90.00
#
_symmetry.space_group_name_H-M   'P 1'
#
loop_
_entity.id
_entity.type
_entity.pdbx_description
1 polymer ?
#
loop_
_entity_poly.entity_id
_entity_poly.type
_entity_poly.pdbx_seq_one_letter_code
_entity_poly.pdbx_strand_id
1 'polypeptide(L)'
;MSVHQVAEYLHLNEKKIYALVSEGGIPATKVTGKWMFPRELVDRWVLDSAHGGLLNDRLMIAGSDDPLLHRLINDYSHEIGDRALISYTATGTRLGLELLQARRVDACAIHWGPLGESDTRHPALLRQYSRHAEWVLIRL
;
A
#
# COMPACT_ATOMS: atom_id res chain seq x y z
N MET A 1 -6.67 16.58 -12.95
CA MET A 1 -7.10 17.90 -12.44
C MET A 1 -6.05 18.93 -12.80
N SER A 2 -6.45 20.18 -13.09
CA SER A 2 -5.54 21.33 -13.26
C SER A 2 -5.12 21.91 -11.90
N VAL A 3 -4.19 22.87 -11.90
CA VAL A 3 -3.77 23.59 -10.68
C VAL A 3 -4.97 24.23 -9.96
N HIS A 4 -5.87 24.86 -10.70
CA HIS A 4 -7.07 25.48 -10.14
C HIS A 4 -7.99 24.45 -9.48
N GLN A 5 -8.24 23.33 -10.17
CA GLN A 5 -9.12 22.28 -9.66
C GLN A 5 -8.55 21.59 -8.41
N VAL A 6 -7.23 21.36 -8.35
CA VAL A 6 -6.63 20.76 -7.14
C VAL A 6 -6.57 21.74 -5.98
N ALA A 7 -6.38 23.04 -6.25
CA ALA A 7 -6.46 24.10 -5.26
C ALA A 7 -7.85 24.15 -4.62
N GLU A 8 -8.91 24.14 -5.44
CA GLU A 8 -10.29 24.07 -4.97
C GLU A 8 -10.56 22.77 -4.18
N TYR A 9 -10.14 21.63 -4.73
CA TYR A 9 -10.33 20.32 -4.11
C TYR A 9 -9.68 20.19 -2.72
N LEU A 10 -8.47 20.71 -2.55
CA LEU A 10 -7.73 20.66 -1.28
C LEU A 10 -8.02 21.87 -0.37
N HIS A 11 -8.87 22.81 -0.81
CA HIS A 11 -9.09 24.09 -0.16
C HIS A 11 -7.79 24.87 0.13
N LEU A 12 -6.87 24.89 -0.85
CA LEU A 12 -5.60 25.60 -0.79
C LEU A 12 -5.55 26.71 -1.85
N ASN A 13 -4.66 27.69 -1.66
CA ASN A 13 -4.40 28.68 -2.71
C ASN A 13 -3.45 28.10 -3.78
N GLU A 14 -3.57 28.60 -5.01
CA GLU A 14 -2.74 28.12 -6.13
C GLU A 14 -1.24 28.35 -5.87
N LYS A 15 -0.87 29.43 -5.17
CA LYS A 15 0.51 29.72 -4.78
C LYS A 15 1.13 28.58 -3.96
N LYS A 16 0.38 28.01 -3.02
CA LYS A 16 0.80 26.89 -2.18
C LYS A 16 0.83 25.59 -2.97
N ILE A 17 -0.06 25.38 -3.93
CA ILE A 17 0.04 24.26 -4.87
C ILE A 17 1.35 24.34 -5.67
N TYR A 18 1.70 25.50 -6.22
CA TYR A 18 2.98 25.65 -6.94
C TYR A 18 4.20 25.43 -6.03
N ALA A 19 4.13 25.88 -4.77
CA ALA A 19 5.18 25.61 -3.79
C ALA A 19 5.34 24.11 -3.53
N LEU A 20 4.23 23.40 -3.26
CA LEU A 20 4.23 21.94 -3.07
C LEU A 20 4.76 21.19 -4.30
N VAL A 21 4.42 21.63 -5.51
CA VAL A 21 4.96 21.04 -6.74
C VAL A 21 6.46 21.25 -6.86
N SER A 22 6.95 22.44 -6.49
CA SER A 22 8.39 22.78 -6.55
C SER A 22 9.20 22.01 -5.51
N GLU A 23 8.62 21.74 -4.34
CA GLU A 23 9.21 20.98 -3.24
C GLU A 23 9.01 19.45 -3.40
N GLY A 24 8.26 19.00 -4.41
CA GLY A 24 7.91 17.59 -4.59
C GLY A 24 6.91 17.06 -3.55
N GLY A 25 6.26 17.94 -2.79
CA GLY A 25 5.32 17.64 -1.71
C GLY A 25 3.89 17.34 -2.14
N ILE A 26 3.61 17.21 -3.45
CA ILE A 26 2.31 16.78 -3.99
C ILE A 26 2.53 15.99 -5.30
N PRO A 27 1.81 14.87 -5.53
CA PRO A 27 1.93 14.13 -6.79
C PRO A 27 1.38 14.95 -7.95
N ALA A 28 2.26 15.31 -8.88
CA ALA A 28 1.95 16.08 -10.06
C ALA A 28 2.78 15.61 -11.26
N THR A 29 2.24 15.77 -12.47
CA THR A 29 2.97 15.52 -13.72
C THR A 29 2.80 16.68 -14.68
N LYS A 30 3.79 16.92 -15.53
CA LYS A 30 3.75 17.99 -16.52
C LYS A 30 3.42 17.40 -17.89
N VAL A 31 2.21 17.66 -18.38
CA VAL A 31 1.73 17.21 -19.69
C VAL A 31 1.60 18.42 -20.60
N THR A 32 2.31 18.43 -21.73
CA THR A 32 2.25 19.53 -22.73
C THR A 32 2.49 20.92 -22.11
N GLY A 33 3.42 21.01 -21.17
CA GLY A 33 3.75 22.27 -20.48
C GLY A 33 2.81 22.65 -19.33
N LYS A 34 1.69 21.95 -19.14
CA LYS A 34 0.71 22.18 -18.08
C LYS A 34 0.87 21.19 -16.94
N TRP A 35 0.72 21.66 -15.70
CA TRP A 35 0.67 20.78 -14.53
C TRP A 35 -0.67 20.07 -14.44
N MET A 36 -0.61 18.76 -14.22
CA MET A 36 -1.74 17.87 -14.08
C MET A 36 -1.60 17.05 -12.81
N PHE A 37 -2.71 16.92 -12.09
CA PHE A 37 -2.82 16.22 -10.81
C PHE A 37 -3.84 15.08 -10.96
N PRO A 38 -3.40 13.82 -11.13
CA PRO A 38 -4.30 12.68 -11.15
C PRO A 38 -5.02 12.55 -9.80
N ARG A 39 -6.35 12.52 -9.81
CA ARG A 39 -7.16 12.55 -8.57
C ARG A 39 -6.82 11.40 -7.63
N GLU A 40 -6.71 10.18 -8.15
CA GLU A 40 -6.36 9.00 -7.34
C GLU A 40 -5.02 9.13 -6.62
N LEU A 41 -4.04 9.82 -7.23
CA LEU A 41 -2.74 10.05 -6.60
C LEU A 41 -2.83 11.13 -5.53
N VAL A 42 -3.59 12.21 -5.78
CA VAL A 42 -3.83 13.25 -4.78
C VAL A 42 -4.59 12.69 -3.58
N ASP A 43 -5.66 11.91 -3.80
CA ASP A 43 -6.44 11.27 -2.74
C ASP A 43 -5.57 10.34 -1.88
N ARG A 44 -4.70 9.55 -2.54
CA ARG A 44 -3.72 8.70 -1.87
C ARG A 44 -2.72 9.52 -1.05
N TRP A 45 -2.15 10.56 -1.65
CA TRP A 45 -1.21 11.44 -0.95
C TRP A 45 -1.85 12.13 0.26
N VAL A 46 -3.11 12.57 0.17
CA VAL A 46 -3.85 13.13 1.31
C VAL A 46 -4.02 12.08 2.40
N LEU A 47 -4.40 10.84 2.05
CA LEU A 47 -4.52 9.76 3.02
C LEU A 47 -3.18 9.44 3.68
N ASP A 48 -2.10 9.33 2.91
CA ASP A 48 -0.76 9.03 3.43
C ASP A 48 -0.24 10.18 4.33
N SER A 49 -0.50 11.43 3.93
CA SER A 49 -0.13 12.64 4.69
C SER A 49 -0.99 12.83 5.94
N ALA A 50 -2.27 12.43 5.91
CA ALA A 50 -3.15 12.46 7.08
C ALA A 50 -2.75 11.41 8.13
N HIS A 51 -2.17 10.29 7.70
CA HIS A 51 -1.52 9.34 8.58
C HIS A 51 -0.11 9.80 8.99
N GLY A 52 0.38 10.96 8.54
CA GLY A 52 1.55 11.67 9.09
C GLY A 52 2.87 10.90 9.15
N GLY A 53 3.05 9.81 8.39
CA GLY A 53 4.13 8.87 8.65
C GLY A 53 4.07 8.20 10.04
N LEU A 54 2.98 8.37 10.80
CA LEU A 54 2.68 7.71 12.09
C LEU A 54 2.52 6.19 11.98
N LEU A 55 2.48 5.65 10.76
CA LEU A 55 2.39 4.21 10.50
C LEU A 55 3.54 3.70 9.62
N ASN A 56 4.55 4.53 9.33
CA ASN A 56 5.73 4.07 8.57
C ASN A 56 6.63 3.14 9.40
N ASP A 57 6.45 3.14 10.71
CA ASP A 57 7.04 2.23 11.67
C ASP A 57 6.14 1.01 11.93
N ARG A 58 5.14 0.73 11.08
CA ARG A 58 4.25 -0.42 11.25
C ARG A 58 4.20 -1.30 10.00
N LEU A 59 4.32 -2.61 10.20
CA LEU A 59 4.11 -3.62 9.18
C LEU A 59 3.00 -4.58 9.62
N MET A 60 1.85 -4.51 8.95
CA MET A 60 0.70 -5.37 9.19
C MET A 60 0.66 -6.49 8.16
N ILE A 61 0.73 -7.73 8.62
CA ILE A 61 0.71 -8.93 7.78
C ILE A 61 -0.51 -9.75 8.17
N ALA A 62 -1.29 -10.20 7.19
CA ALA A 62 -2.38 -11.15 7.40
C ALA A 62 -2.38 -12.25 6.34
N GLY A 63 -3.29 -13.19 6.45
CA GLY A 63 -3.51 -14.22 5.44
C GLY A 63 -3.31 -15.62 5.98
N SER A 64 -2.80 -16.50 5.14
CA SER A 64 -2.60 -17.91 5.48
C SER A 64 -1.60 -18.08 6.61
N ASP A 65 -1.87 -19.10 7.43
CA ASP A 65 -1.01 -19.39 8.57
C ASP A 65 0.27 -20.12 8.15
N ASP A 66 1.42 -19.60 8.53
CA ASP A 66 2.73 -20.23 8.39
C ASP A 66 3.52 -20.11 9.71
N PRO A 67 3.80 -21.25 10.39
CA PRO A 67 4.55 -21.23 11.66
C PRO A 67 5.99 -20.73 11.55
N LEU A 68 6.66 -20.91 10.41
CA LEU A 68 8.03 -20.43 10.20
C LEU A 68 8.03 -18.91 10.01
N LEU A 69 7.06 -18.39 9.25
CA LEU A 69 6.86 -16.95 9.12
C LEU A 69 6.54 -16.31 10.47
N HIS A 70 5.65 -16.92 11.26
CA HIS A 70 5.33 -16.42 12.60
C HIS A 70 6.58 -16.35 13.49
N ARG A 71 7.41 -17.41 13.47
CA ARG A 71 8.66 -17.44 14.22
C ARG A 71 9.65 -16.36 13.74
N LEU A 72 9.86 -16.24 12.44
CA LEU A 72 10.73 -15.22 11.85
C LEU A 72 10.30 -13.82 12.28
N ILE A 73 8.99 -13.54 12.21
CA ILE A 73 8.43 -12.25 12.60
C ILE A 73 8.65 -11.99 14.09
N ASN A 74 8.46 -12.98 14.97
CA ASN A 74 8.74 -12.81 16.39
C ASN A 74 10.23 -12.52 16.63
N ASP A 75 11.13 -13.31 16.05
CA ASP A 75 12.58 -13.15 16.19
C ASP A 75 13.03 -11.77 15.69
N TYR A 76 12.52 -11.34 14.53
CA TYR A 76 12.84 -10.04 13.94
C TYR A 76 12.21 -8.86 14.71
N SER A 77 11.00 -9.03 15.27
CA SER A 77 10.37 -8.01 16.11
C SER A 77 11.18 -7.77 17.39
N HIS A 78 11.78 -8.82 17.95
CA HIS A 78 12.71 -8.68 19.07
C HIS A 78 13.99 -7.90 18.69
N GLU A 79 14.52 -8.12 17.49
CA GLU A 79 15.71 -7.41 16.99
C GLU A 79 15.43 -5.92 16.71
N ILE A 80 14.28 -5.62 16.11
CA ILE A 80 13.85 -4.25 15.80
C ILE A 80 13.54 -3.41 17.04
N GLY A 81 13.02 -4.04 18.10
CA GLY A 81 12.66 -3.36 19.34
C GLY A 81 11.52 -2.35 19.16
N ASP A 82 11.69 -1.13 19.66
CA ASP A 82 10.70 -0.05 19.63
C ASP A 82 10.70 0.77 18.33
N ARG A 83 11.56 0.40 17.36
CA ARG A 83 11.71 1.14 16.10
C ARG A 83 10.60 0.87 15.09
N ALA A 84 9.94 -0.28 15.20
CA ALA A 84 8.78 -0.62 14.40
C ALA A 84 7.90 -1.68 15.06
N LEU A 85 6.60 -1.61 14.82
CA LEU A 85 5.61 -2.60 15.20
C LEU A 85 5.32 -3.54 14.02
N ILE A 86 5.71 -4.80 14.14
CA ILE A 86 5.33 -5.84 13.17
C ILE A 86 4.24 -6.70 13.78
N SER A 87 3.12 -6.82 13.07
CA SER A 87 1.99 -7.64 13.51
C SER A 87 1.63 -8.65 12.43
N TYR A 88 1.42 -9.89 12.85
CA TYR A 88 1.00 -10.98 11.99
C TYR A 88 -0.27 -11.62 12.52
N THR A 89 -1.29 -11.77 11.67
CA THR A 89 -2.57 -12.36 12.06
C THR A 89 -3.04 -13.38 11.02
N ALA A 90 -3.07 -14.64 11.41
CA ALA A 90 -3.64 -15.71 10.60
C ALA A 90 -5.15 -15.48 10.38
N THR A 91 -5.54 -15.28 9.13
CA THR A 91 -6.92 -15.01 8.68
C THR A 91 -7.35 -15.88 7.49
N GLY A 92 -6.42 -16.66 6.93
CA GLY A 92 -6.59 -17.40 5.68
C GLY A 92 -6.43 -16.51 4.43
N THR A 93 -6.09 -17.14 3.29
CA THR A 93 -5.80 -16.42 2.03
C THR A 93 -6.88 -15.42 1.63
N ARG A 94 -8.16 -15.80 1.65
CA ARG A 94 -9.23 -14.96 1.09
C ARG A 94 -9.46 -13.67 1.90
N LEU A 95 -9.62 -13.79 3.22
CA LEU A 95 -9.80 -12.64 4.09
C LEU A 95 -8.54 -11.76 4.12
N GLY A 96 -7.35 -12.36 4.12
CA GLY A 96 -6.09 -11.61 4.01
C GLY A 96 -6.02 -10.74 2.75
N LEU A 97 -6.43 -11.28 1.58
CA LEU A 97 -6.47 -10.52 0.33
C LEU A 97 -7.57 -9.45 0.30
N GLU A 98 -8.72 -9.69 0.94
CA GLU A 98 -9.76 -8.68 1.13
C GLU A 98 -9.26 -7.50 1.99
N LEU A 99 -8.56 -7.80 3.09
CA LEU A 99 -7.91 -6.79 3.94
C LEU A 99 -6.82 -6.02 3.16
N LEU A 100 -6.04 -6.71 2.32
CA LEU A 100 -5.02 -6.08 1.47
C LEU A 100 -5.67 -5.13 0.44
N GLN A 101 -6.75 -5.55 -0.23
CA GLN A 101 -7.50 -4.69 -1.15
C GLN A 101 -8.07 -3.44 -0.46
N ALA A 102 -8.55 -3.61 0.78
CA ALA A 102 -9.05 -2.53 1.62
C ALA A 102 -7.93 -1.67 2.26
N ARG A 103 -6.66 -1.98 2.00
CA ARG A 103 -5.48 -1.34 2.61
C ARG A 103 -5.54 -1.33 4.15
N ARG A 104 -5.97 -2.45 4.72
CA ARG A 104 -5.97 -2.69 6.18
C ARG A 104 -4.71 -3.41 6.63
N VAL A 105 -4.03 -4.07 5.68
CA VAL A 105 -2.74 -4.74 5.87
C VAL A 105 -1.80 -4.36 4.74
N ASP A 106 -0.51 -4.48 4.99
CA ASP A 106 0.57 -4.12 4.06
C ASP A 106 1.03 -5.33 3.23
N ALA A 107 0.95 -6.53 3.80
CA ALA A 107 1.26 -7.78 3.12
C ALA A 107 0.23 -8.88 3.42
N CYS A 108 0.06 -9.79 2.46
CA CYS A 108 -0.77 -10.97 2.62
C CYS A 108 0.00 -12.26 2.31
N ALA A 109 0.11 -13.15 3.29
CA ALA A 109 0.59 -14.51 3.08
C ALA A 109 -0.50 -15.35 2.42
N ILE A 110 -0.14 -16.13 1.38
CA ILE A 110 -1.11 -16.95 0.64
C ILE A 110 -0.67 -18.40 0.58
N HIS A 111 -1.56 -19.31 0.97
CA HIS A 111 -1.50 -20.74 0.65
C HIS A 111 -2.68 -21.03 -0.28
N TRP A 112 -2.40 -21.38 -1.53
CA TRP A 112 -3.44 -21.56 -2.54
C TRP A 112 -3.12 -22.64 -3.57
N GLY A 113 -3.59 -23.85 -3.25
CA GLY A 113 -3.42 -25.02 -4.11
C GLY A 113 -2.02 -25.67 -3.99
N PRO A 114 -1.74 -26.67 -4.84
CA PRO A 114 -0.47 -27.40 -4.82
C PRO A 114 0.71 -26.52 -5.27
N LEU A 115 1.89 -26.79 -4.70
CA LEU A 115 3.14 -26.07 -5.02
C LEU A 115 3.46 -26.06 -6.52
N GLY A 116 3.30 -27.21 -7.20
CA GLY A 116 3.60 -27.34 -8.63
C GLY A 116 2.68 -26.54 -9.56
N GLU A 117 1.53 -26.07 -9.05
CA GLU A 117 0.58 -25.25 -9.82
C GLU A 117 0.60 -23.78 -9.40
N SER A 118 1.42 -23.42 -8.42
CA SER A 118 1.44 -22.08 -7.82
C SER A 118 1.72 -20.97 -8.83
N ASP A 119 2.53 -21.24 -9.86
CA ASP A 119 2.87 -20.30 -10.95
C ASP A 119 1.66 -19.84 -11.75
N THR A 120 0.64 -20.69 -11.87
CA THR A 120 -0.59 -20.36 -12.58
C THR A 120 -1.70 -19.93 -11.61
N ARG A 121 -1.83 -20.62 -10.47
CA ARG A 121 -2.94 -20.43 -9.53
C ARG A 121 -2.83 -19.17 -8.71
N HIS A 122 -1.63 -18.79 -8.24
CA HIS A 122 -1.49 -17.57 -7.45
C HIS A 122 -1.83 -16.32 -8.28
N PRO A 123 -1.28 -16.12 -9.51
CA PRO A 123 -1.67 -14.98 -10.33
C PRO A 123 -3.16 -15.00 -10.71
N ALA A 124 -3.73 -16.18 -11.01
CA ALA A 124 -5.14 -16.30 -11.34
C ALA A 124 -6.07 -15.92 -10.17
N LEU A 125 -5.68 -16.25 -8.93
CA LEU A 125 -6.39 -15.80 -7.73
C LEU A 125 -6.31 -14.28 -7.57
N LEU A 126 -5.11 -13.71 -7.66
CA LEU A 126 -4.89 -12.28 -7.44
C LEU A 126 -5.67 -11.41 -8.45
N ARG A 127 -5.77 -11.84 -9.72
CA ARG A 127 -6.53 -11.14 -10.76
C ARG A 127 -8.02 -10.93 -10.44
N GLN A 128 -8.57 -11.66 -9.47
CA GLN A 128 -9.96 -11.47 -9.02
C GLN A 128 -10.16 -10.19 -8.20
N TYR A 129 -9.07 -9.58 -7.73
CA TYR A 129 -9.08 -8.37 -6.91
C TYR A 129 -8.79 -7.13 -7.77
N SER A 130 -9.60 -6.10 -7.62
CA SER A 130 -9.54 -4.89 -8.46
C SER A 130 -8.19 -4.15 -8.41
N ARG A 131 -7.45 -4.31 -7.31
CA ARG A 131 -6.19 -3.60 -7.04
C ARG A 131 -4.94 -4.44 -7.24
N HIS A 132 -5.05 -5.65 -7.79
CA HIS A 132 -3.93 -6.58 -7.89
C HIS A 132 -2.74 -6.04 -8.71
N ALA A 133 -2.98 -5.09 -9.62
CA ALA A 133 -1.92 -4.43 -10.39
C ALA A 133 -1.00 -3.55 -9.52
N GLU A 134 -1.42 -3.17 -8.31
CA GLU A 134 -0.62 -2.43 -7.34
C GLU A 134 0.19 -3.36 -6.43
N TRP A 135 0.06 -4.69 -6.56
CA TRP A 135 0.68 -5.66 -5.66
C TRP A 135 1.91 -6.30 -6.27
N VAL A 136 2.87 -6.66 -5.41
CA VAL A 136 4.04 -7.47 -5.77
C VAL A 136 3.85 -8.88 -5.21
N LEU A 137 3.93 -9.89 -6.06
CA LEU A 137 3.91 -11.29 -5.65
C LEU A 137 5.35 -11.76 -5.40
N ILE A 138 5.66 -12.12 -4.16
CA ILE A 138 6.94 -12.71 -3.76
C ILE A 138 6.73 -14.20 -3.52
N ARG A 139 7.68 -15.02 -3.98
CA ARG A 139 7.75 -16.46 -3.73
C ARG A 139 8.95 -16.72 -2.83
N LEU A 140 8.70 -17.37 -1.69
CA LEU A 140 9.70 -17.77 -0.71
C LEU A 140 10.10 -19.23 -0.92
#